data_AF-I1K0V6-F1
#
_entry.id   AF-I1K0V6-F1
#
_cell.length_a   1.000
_cell.length_b   1.000
_cell.length_c   1.000
_cell.angle_alpha   90.00
_cell.angle_beta   90.00
_cell.angle_gamma   90.00
#
_symmetry.space_group_name_H-M   'P 1'
#
loop_
_entity.id
_entity.type
_entity.pdbx_description
1 polymer ?
#
loop_
_entity_poly.entity_id
_entity_poly.type
_entity_poly.pdbx_seq_one_letter_code
_entity_poly.pdbx_strand_id
1 'polypeptide(L)'
;MELSFRPQLGLVCVILLFPALCNCQEYFTKSRATYYGTPDGYGTPTGACGYGEFGRLMDGYGGRVTGVSGLWRNGAGCGTCYQVRCKIPKLCDVNGVTLVVTDYGQGDGTDFIMSPRAFSKLGVNKIASEEIKKKGTVDIEFKRVPCKYTGNVLFHVQETSSNPGYFAVVILFVNGKYDLTDVEMWQKSQQRWEPLRRSYGAVFDFANPPSGEILLRFKAGSWKLAKIPANWKPGATYDTKVQF
;
A
#
# COMPACT_ATOMS: atom_id res chain seq x y z
N MET A 1 3.26 -64.93 -9.53
CA MET A 1 2.78 -63.56 -9.31
C MET A 1 3.76 -62.91 -8.35
N GLU A 2 4.72 -62.12 -8.83
CA GLU A 2 5.45 -61.18 -7.99
C GLU A 2 5.57 -59.86 -8.74
N LEU A 3 5.12 -58.82 -8.04
CA LEU A 3 4.75 -57.51 -8.56
C LEU A 3 5.98 -56.69 -8.99
N SER A 4 6.02 -56.38 -10.28
CA SER A 4 6.75 -55.23 -10.82
C SER A 4 5.96 -53.95 -10.51
N PHE A 5 6.26 -53.26 -9.42
CA PHE A 5 5.79 -51.88 -9.17
C PHE A 5 6.75 -51.16 -8.21
N ARG A 6 7.78 -50.45 -8.70
CA ARG A 6 8.39 -49.38 -7.88
C ARG A 6 9.15 -48.21 -8.52
N PRO A 7 9.06 -47.87 -9.83
CA PRO A 7 9.51 -46.55 -10.29
C PRO A 7 8.43 -45.46 -10.12
N GLN A 8 7.14 -45.80 -10.22
CA GLN A 8 6.05 -44.81 -10.10
C GLN A 8 5.87 -44.27 -8.67
N LEU A 9 6.11 -45.09 -7.63
CA LEU A 9 6.04 -44.63 -6.24
C LEU A 9 7.09 -43.56 -5.91
N GLY A 10 8.28 -43.63 -6.52
CA GLY A 10 9.35 -42.66 -6.26
C GLY A 10 9.00 -41.26 -6.75
N LEU A 11 8.45 -41.15 -7.97
CA LEU A 11 8.07 -39.88 -8.57
C LEU A 11 6.90 -39.22 -7.80
N VAL A 12 5.92 -40.02 -7.38
CA VAL A 12 4.77 -39.55 -6.58
C VAL A 12 5.22 -39.06 -5.20
N CYS A 13 6.15 -39.75 -4.53
CA CYS A 13 6.71 -39.28 -3.26
C CYS A 13 7.43 -37.93 -3.39
N VAL A 14 8.19 -37.71 -4.48
CA VAL A 14 8.86 -36.41 -4.70
C VAL A 14 7.84 -35.30 -4.93
N ILE A 15 6.80 -35.51 -5.74
CA ILE A 15 5.74 -34.52 -5.98
C ILE A 15 4.93 -34.23 -4.71
N LEU A 16 4.70 -35.22 -3.83
CA LEU A 16 4.01 -35.02 -2.55
C LEU A 16 4.89 -34.33 -1.49
N LEU A 17 6.21 -34.41 -1.59
CA LEU A 17 7.14 -33.73 -0.68
C LEU A 17 7.41 -32.26 -1.06
N PHE A 18 7.28 -31.88 -2.34
CA PHE A 18 7.43 -30.49 -2.79
C PHE A 18 6.41 -29.49 -2.18
N PRO A 19 5.11 -29.79 -2.02
CA PRO A 19 4.17 -28.88 -1.37
C PRO A 19 4.39 -28.75 0.16
N ALA A 20 5.08 -29.70 0.80
CA ALA A 20 5.35 -29.64 2.25
C ALA A 20 6.46 -28.63 2.62
N LEU A 21 7.28 -28.20 1.66
CA LEU A 21 8.33 -27.18 1.88
C LEU A 21 7.87 -25.76 1.57
N CYS A 22 6.63 -25.55 1.10
CA CYS A 22 6.03 -24.23 1.07
C CYS A 22 5.52 -23.87 2.48
N ASN A 23 6.44 -23.86 3.46
CA ASN A 23 6.23 -23.10 4.67
C ASN A 23 6.20 -21.63 4.24
N CYS A 24 5.01 -21.12 3.91
CA CYS A 24 4.68 -19.71 3.72
C CYS A 24 4.82 -18.92 5.04
N GLN A 25 5.87 -19.20 5.82
CA GLN A 25 6.29 -18.31 6.89
C GLN A 25 6.75 -17.03 6.20
N GLU A 26 6.01 -15.94 6.39
CA GLU A 26 6.45 -14.61 5.96
C GLU A 26 7.74 -14.27 6.71
N TYR A 27 8.88 -14.55 6.08
CA TYR A 27 10.17 -14.18 6.61
C TYR A 27 10.31 -12.65 6.58
N PHE A 28 10.91 -12.11 7.62
CA PHE A 28 11.30 -10.71 7.65
C PHE A 28 12.50 -10.48 6.73
N THR A 29 12.42 -9.43 5.90
CA THR A 29 13.52 -8.95 5.06
C THR A 29 14.32 -7.91 5.84
N LYS A 30 15.64 -8.08 5.89
CA LYS A 30 16.55 -7.09 6.51
C LYS A 30 16.63 -5.83 5.66
N SER A 31 16.64 -4.67 6.29
CA SER A 31 16.76 -3.37 5.64
C SER A 31 17.23 -2.30 6.63
N ARG A 32 17.19 -1.03 6.23
CA ARG A 32 17.48 0.14 7.06
C ARG A 32 16.34 1.14 6.96
N ALA A 33 16.08 1.83 8.07
CA ALA A 33 15.09 2.88 8.14
C ALA A 33 15.69 4.16 8.72
N THR A 34 15.22 5.29 8.20
CA THR A 34 15.42 6.64 8.74
C THR A 34 14.05 7.31 8.91
N TYR A 35 14.00 8.61 9.20
CA TYR A 35 12.74 9.32 9.38
C TYR A 35 12.73 10.74 8.80
N TYR A 36 11.54 11.23 8.46
CA TYR A 36 11.35 12.61 7.99
C TYR A 36 11.67 13.64 9.08
N GLY A 37 12.21 14.79 8.70
CA GLY A 37 12.42 15.93 9.61
C GLY A 37 11.18 16.80 9.88
N THR A 38 9.98 16.32 9.54
CA THR A 38 8.71 17.07 9.61
C THR A 38 8.33 17.39 11.07
N PRO A 39 8.22 18.67 11.47
CA PRO A 39 8.12 19.06 12.89
C PRO A 39 6.90 18.52 13.64
N ASP A 40 5.76 18.36 12.97
CA ASP A 40 4.52 17.87 13.56
C ASP A 40 4.45 16.34 13.67
N GLY A 41 5.49 15.65 13.22
CA GLY A 41 5.70 14.21 13.37
C GLY A 41 4.93 13.34 12.37
N TYR A 42 4.19 13.94 11.46
CA TYR A 42 3.54 13.24 10.35
C TYR A 42 4.50 13.09 9.16
N GLY A 43 4.16 12.32 8.13
CA GLY A 43 4.96 12.25 6.90
C GLY A 43 4.93 13.57 6.10
N THR A 44 4.93 13.49 4.78
CA THR A 44 4.79 14.65 3.88
C THR A 44 3.35 14.72 3.32
N PRO A 45 2.78 15.92 3.07
CA PRO A 45 1.51 16.02 2.32
C PRO A 45 1.70 15.84 0.82
N THR A 46 2.93 15.99 0.31
CA THR A 46 3.24 15.97 -1.12
C THR A 46 3.88 14.64 -1.54
N GLY A 47 3.50 13.55 -0.87
CA GLY A 47 4.07 12.24 -1.13
C GLY A 47 3.80 11.77 -2.56
N ALA A 48 4.78 11.12 -3.19
CA ALA A 48 4.74 10.69 -4.58
C ALA A 48 3.56 9.75 -4.91
N CYS A 49 2.90 9.16 -3.91
CA CYS A 49 1.69 8.37 -4.13
C CYS A 49 0.47 9.19 -4.58
N GLY A 50 0.48 10.53 -4.40
CA GLY A 50 -0.64 11.40 -4.80
C GLY A 50 -1.83 11.38 -3.83
N TYR A 51 -1.59 11.00 -2.57
CA TYR A 51 -2.63 11.01 -1.53
C TYR A 51 -2.89 12.39 -0.92
N GLY A 52 -2.06 13.39 -1.22
CA GLY A 52 -2.19 14.71 -0.59
C GLY A 52 -2.13 14.63 0.94
N GLU A 53 -2.96 15.43 1.60
CA GLU A 53 -3.09 15.45 3.06
C GLU A 53 -3.51 14.10 3.66
N PHE A 54 -4.29 13.26 2.94
CA PHE A 54 -4.64 11.92 3.42
C PHE A 54 -3.39 11.07 3.68
N GLY A 55 -2.33 11.27 2.88
CA GLY A 55 -1.05 10.58 3.00
C GLY A 55 -0.29 10.87 4.30
N ARG A 56 -0.68 11.88 5.07
CA ARG A 56 -0.10 12.20 6.38
C ARG A 56 -0.70 11.37 7.50
N LEU A 57 -1.98 11.04 7.41
CA LEU A 57 -2.76 10.39 8.48
C LEU A 57 -3.03 8.92 8.20
N MET A 58 -3.43 8.61 6.94
CA MET A 58 -3.96 7.31 6.49
C MET A 58 -4.88 6.71 7.55
N ASP A 59 -6.08 7.28 7.72
CA ASP A 59 -7.05 7.03 8.81
C ASP A 59 -6.94 5.65 9.48
N GLY A 60 -6.87 5.64 10.81
CA GLY A 60 -6.63 4.43 11.61
C GLY A 60 -5.15 4.09 11.82
N TYR A 61 -4.24 4.58 10.98
CA TYR A 61 -2.79 4.44 11.23
C TYR A 61 -2.21 5.58 12.07
N GLY A 62 -2.95 6.66 12.32
CA GLY A 62 -2.56 7.72 13.25
C GLY A 62 -1.27 8.43 12.83
N GLY A 63 -1.04 8.53 11.52
CA GLY A 63 0.15 9.11 10.92
C GLY A 63 1.36 8.19 10.86
N ARG A 64 1.18 6.88 11.06
CA ARG A 64 2.25 5.88 10.85
C ARG A 64 2.41 5.59 9.36
N VAL A 65 3.12 6.48 8.67
CA VAL A 65 3.36 6.41 7.23
C VAL A 65 4.85 6.37 6.89
N THR A 66 5.19 6.01 5.66
CA THR A 66 6.57 5.93 5.17
C THR A 66 6.68 6.27 3.68
N GLY A 67 7.80 6.85 3.29
CA GLY A 67 8.33 6.75 1.94
C GLY A 67 9.13 5.45 1.76
N VAL A 68 9.19 4.94 0.53
CA VAL A 68 9.97 3.74 0.19
C VAL A 68 10.81 3.90 -1.08
N SER A 69 11.90 3.14 -1.18
CA SER A 69 12.78 3.09 -2.36
C SER A 69 12.41 1.93 -3.30
N GLY A 70 12.96 0.72 -3.13
CA GLY A 70 12.72 -0.44 -4.00
C GLY A 70 11.27 -0.95 -3.96
N LEU A 71 10.59 -0.79 -2.82
CA LEU A 71 9.18 -1.18 -2.67
C LEU A 71 8.22 -0.26 -3.42
N TRP A 72 8.69 0.89 -3.93
CA TRP A 72 7.92 1.86 -4.70
C TRP A 72 7.26 1.24 -5.93
N ARG A 73 8.05 0.48 -6.71
CA ARG A 73 7.61 -0.25 -7.91
C ARG A 73 6.73 0.59 -8.84
N ASN A 74 7.21 1.79 -9.20
CA ASN A 74 6.49 2.75 -10.06
C ASN A 74 5.07 3.07 -9.56
N GLY A 75 4.91 3.21 -8.24
CA GLY A 75 3.64 3.50 -7.58
C GLY A 75 2.81 2.28 -7.21
N ALA A 76 3.13 1.07 -7.70
CA ALA A 76 2.43 -0.15 -7.28
C ALA A 76 2.61 -0.48 -5.78
N GLY A 77 3.63 0.09 -5.13
CA GLY A 77 3.81 0.05 -3.69
C GLY A 77 2.92 0.99 -2.88
N CYS A 78 2.23 1.94 -3.51
CA CYS A 78 1.42 2.92 -2.80
C CYS A 78 0.22 2.31 -2.09
N GLY A 79 -0.08 2.80 -0.88
CA GLY A 79 -1.22 2.35 -0.07
C GLY A 79 -0.99 1.00 0.61
N THR A 80 0.19 0.41 0.43
CA THR A 80 0.50 -0.91 0.96
C THR A 80 1.07 -0.86 2.38
N CYS A 81 0.88 -1.93 3.15
CA CYS A 81 1.23 -1.96 4.56
C CYS A 81 2.37 -2.91 4.89
N TYR A 82 3.28 -2.46 5.74
CA TYR A 82 4.40 -3.27 6.23
C TYR A 82 4.45 -3.24 7.75
N GLN A 83 4.79 -4.38 8.34
CA GLN A 83 5.25 -4.43 9.72
C GLN A 83 6.76 -4.25 9.71
N VAL A 84 7.26 -3.29 10.48
CA VAL A 84 8.68 -2.93 10.58
C VAL A 84 9.10 -3.00 12.05
N ARG A 85 10.22 -3.67 12.33
CA ARG A 85 10.82 -3.69 13.68
C ARG A 85 12.32 -3.42 13.59
N CYS A 86 12.87 -2.72 14.58
CA CYS A 86 14.32 -2.51 14.64
C CYS A 86 15.04 -3.70 15.29
N LYS A 87 16.37 -3.72 15.17
CA LYS A 87 17.20 -4.86 15.60
C LYS A 87 18.17 -4.57 16.75
N ILE A 88 18.01 -3.43 17.42
CA ILE A 88 18.85 -3.01 18.54
C ILE A 88 18.39 -3.71 19.84
N PRO A 89 19.24 -4.55 20.47
CA PRO A 89 18.88 -5.24 21.72
C PRO A 89 18.42 -4.26 22.80
N LYS A 90 17.43 -4.67 23.59
CA LYS A 90 16.83 -3.90 24.71
C LYS A 90 16.09 -2.62 24.33
N LEU A 91 16.28 -2.08 23.12
CA LEU A 91 15.57 -0.89 22.66
C LEU A 91 14.34 -1.22 21.83
N CYS A 92 14.40 -2.26 20.99
CA CYS A 92 13.38 -2.50 19.97
C CYS A 92 12.14 -3.22 20.48
N ASP A 93 10.96 -2.70 20.14
CA ASP A 93 9.70 -3.41 20.31
C ASP A 93 9.68 -4.62 19.36
N VAL A 94 9.53 -5.80 19.94
CA VAL A 94 9.48 -7.09 19.22
C VAL A 94 8.32 -7.17 18.22
N ASN A 95 7.23 -6.44 18.50
CA ASN A 95 6.07 -6.32 17.63
C ASN A 95 6.28 -5.25 16.55
N GLY A 96 7.20 -4.31 16.77
CA GLY A 96 7.45 -3.20 15.86
C GLY A 96 6.20 -2.37 15.58
N VAL A 97 6.12 -1.84 14.36
CA VAL A 97 5.06 -0.94 13.92
C VAL A 97 4.52 -1.36 12.57
N THR A 98 3.19 -1.36 12.43
CA THR A 98 2.57 -1.38 11.10
C THR A 98 2.45 0.03 10.56
N LEU A 99 2.88 0.24 9.32
CA LEU A 99 2.85 1.53 8.64
C LEU A 99 2.39 1.39 7.20
N VAL A 100 2.00 2.51 6.59
CA VAL A 100 1.49 2.59 5.22
C VAL A 100 2.46 3.33 4.31
N VAL A 101 2.68 2.82 3.10
CA VAL A 101 3.47 3.50 2.07
C VAL A 101 2.65 4.63 1.45
N THR A 102 3.13 5.86 1.58
CA THR A 102 2.46 7.07 1.06
C THR A 102 3.36 7.95 0.20
N ASP A 103 4.63 7.56 0.04
CA ASP A 103 5.62 8.37 -0.65
C ASP A 103 6.72 7.48 -1.29
N TYR A 104 7.49 8.08 -2.18
CA TYR A 104 8.75 7.57 -2.67
C TYR A 104 9.89 8.30 -1.96
N GLY A 105 10.92 7.58 -1.56
CA GLY A 105 12.08 8.19 -0.95
C GLY A 105 13.28 7.27 -0.96
N GLN A 106 14.47 7.85 -1.17
CA GLN A 106 15.73 7.15 -1.16
C GLN A 106 16.68 7.85 -0.19
N GLY A 107 17.28 7.08 0.72
CA GLY A 107 18.40 7.52 1.55
C GLY A 107 19.62 6.61 1.37
N ASP A 108 20.59 6.72 2.26
CA ASP A 108 21.82 5.91 2.27
C ASP A 108 21.53 4.43 2.59
N GLY A 109 21.19 3.65 1.56
CA GLY A 109 20.82 2.24 1.71
C GLY A 109 19.58 2.00 2.57
N THR A 110 18.71 3.02 2.71
CA THR A 110 17.46 2.92 3.47
C THR A 110 16.28 2.65 2.54
N ASP A 111 15.50 1.61 2.85
CA ASP A 111 14.27 1.33 2.10
C ASP A 111 13.05 2.05 2.69
N PHE A 112 13.17 2.57 3.92
CA PHE A 112 12.07 3.22 4.64
C PHE A 112 12.49 4.60 5.15
N ILE A 113 11.75 5.63 4.75
CA ILE A 113 11.78 6.97 5.36
C ILE A 113 10.47 7.12 6.14
N MET A 114 10.52 6.80 7.42
CA MET A 114 9.34 6.72 8.28
C MET A 114 8.92 8.11 8.77
N SER A 115 7.63 8.35 8.95
CA SER A 115 7.16 9.46 9.80
C SER A 115 7.78 9.37 11.21
N PRO A 116 8.10 10.49 11.88
CA PRO A 116 8.57 10.46 13.26
C PRO A 116 7.63 9.70 14.21
N ARG A 117 6.32 9.74 13.95
CA ARG A 117 5.31 8.93 14.67
C ARG A 117 5.50 7.43 14.46
N ALA A 118 5.73 6.96 13.23
CA ALA A 118 6.05 5.55 12.98
C ALA A 118 7.42 5.16 13.56
N PHE A 119 8.45 5.97 13.34
CA PHE A 119 9.81 5.69 13.80
C PHE A 119 9.90 5.59 15.32
N SER A 120 9.18 6.44 16.04
CA SER A 120 9.11 6.38 17.51
C SER A 120 8.51 5.07 18.03
N LYS A 121 7.66 4.38 17.24
CA LYS A 121 7.04 3.10 17.62
C LYS A 121 7.98 1.91 17.46
N LEU A 122 9.20 2.11 16.96
CA LEU A 122 10.23 1.06 16.95
C LEU A 122 10.76 0.76 18.35
N GLY A 123 10.69 1.72 19.29
CA GLY A 123 11.16 1.54 20.66
C GLY A 123 10.13 0.89 21.58
N VAL A 124 10.58 0.02 22.50
CA VAL A 124 9.73 -0.62 23.53
C VAL A 124 9.02 0.38 24.45
N ASN A 125 9.60 1.57 24.61
CA ASN A 125 9.09 2.64 25.45
C ASN A 125 9.69 3.97 24.98
N LYS A 126 9.21 5.09 25.55
CA LYS A 126 9.64 6.44 25.18
C LYS A 126 11.16 6.64 25.26
N ILE A 127 11.82 6.14 26.30
CA ILE A 127 13.28 6.29 26.47
C ILE A 127 14.00 5.56 25.33
N ALA A 128 13.62 4.32 25.04
CA ALA A 128 14.19 3.57 23.94
C ALA A 128 13.94 4.24 22.58
N SER A 129 12.75 4.79 22.36
CA SER A 129 12.42 5.53 21.13
C SER A 129 13.33 6.74 20.92
N GLU A 130 13.64 7.50 21.97
CA GLU A 130 14.57 8.64 21.86
C GLU A 130 16.01 8.20 21.60
N GLU A 131 16.47 7.10 22.21
CA GLU A 131 17.79 6.51 21.90
C GLU A 131 17.88 5.99 20.46
N ILE A 132 16.79 5.41 19.92
CA ILE A 132 16.71 4.98 18.53
C ILE A 132 16.75 6.20 17.59
N LYS A 133 16.02 7.28 17.89
CA LYS A 133 16.04 8.54 17.10
C LYS A 133 17.44 9.17 17.01
N LYS A 134 18.18 9.20 18.12
CA LYS A 134 19.55 9.74 18.14
C LYS A 134 20.51 9.06 17.16
N LYS A 135 20.21 7.82 16.74
CA LYS A 135 21.01 7.10 15.73
C LYS A 135 20.76 7.60 14.31
N GLY A 136 19.68 8.33 14.05
CA GLY A 136 19.27 8.84 12.73
C GLY A 136 18.80 7.76 11.75
N THR A 137 19.64 6.75 11.52
CA THR A 137 19.34 5.58 10.69
C THR A 137 19.61 4.30 11.48
N VAL A 138 18.69 3.33 11.39
CA VAL A 138 18.79 2.06 12.13
C VAL A 138 18.52 0.85 11.25
N ASP A 139 19.18 -0.26 11.58
CA ASP A 139 18.87 -1.56 10.99
C ASP A 139 17.48 -2.02 11.45
N ILE A 140 16.68 -2.39 10.47
CA ILE A 140 15.34 -2.92 10.65
C ILE A 140 15.20 -4.26 9.96
N GLU A 141 14.07 -4.89 10.22
CA GLU A 141 13.53 -5.91 9.35
C GLU A 141 12.04 -5.69 9.17
N PHE A 142 11.55 -6.00 7.97
CA PHE A 142 10.17 -5.72 7.59
C PHE A 142 9.52 -6.92 6.91
N LYS A 143 8.19 -6.95 6.92
CA LYS A 143 7.41 -7.87 6.12
C LYS A 143 6.11 -7.23 5.65
N ARG A 144 5.62 -7.67 4.50
CA ARG A 144 4.35 -7.24 3.92
C ARG A 144 3.19 -7.79 4.75
N VAL A 145 2.27 -6.95 5.20
CA VAL A 145 1.08 -7.36 5.96
C VAL A 145 -0.21 -6.81 5.32
N PRO A 146 -1.38 -7.40 5.59
CA PRO A 146 -2.65 -6.81 5.17
C PRO A 146 -2.89 -5.44 5.81
N CYS A 147 -3.33 -4.46 5.03
CA CYS A 147 -3.86 -3.21 5.55
C CYS A 147 -5.21 -3.42 6.22
N LYS A 148 -5.44 -2.71 7.34
CA LYS A 148 -6.68 -2.72 8.13
C LYS A 148 -7.16 -1.28 8.43
N TYR A 149 -8.14 -0.82 7.66
CA TYR A 149 -8.90 0.41 7.81
C TYR A 149 -10.30 0.06 8.32
N THR A 150 -10.89 0.91 9.16
CA THR A 150 -12.24 0.71 9.74
C THR A 150 -13.38 1.18 8.85
N GLY A 151 -13.07 1.93 7.78
CA GLY A 151 -14.05 2.54 6.88
C GLY A 151 -14.13 1.86 5.50
N ASN A 152 -14.96 2.44 4.65
CA ASN A 152 -15.08 2.06 3.26
C ASN A 152 -13.90 2.59 2.45
N VAL A 153 -13.68 2.00 1.27
CA VAL A 153 -12.81 2.58 0.25
C VAL A 153 -13.35 3.95 -0.14
N LEU A 154 -12.47 4.95 -0.27
CA LEU A 154 -12.84 6.28 -0.76
C LEU A 154 -12.22 6.52 -2.13
N PHE A 155 -12.95 7.24 -2.97
CA PHE A 155 -12.42 7.83 -4.20
C PHE A 155 -12.23 9.32 -3.97
N HIS A 156 -11.00 9.80 -4.07
CA HIS A 156 -10.71 11.22 -4.05
C HIS A 156 -10.36 11.68 -5.47
N VAL A 157 -11.23 12.53 -6.03
CA VAL A 157 -11.01 13.13 -7.35
C VAL A 157 -9.99 14.23 -7.21
N GLN A 158 -8.89 14.14 -7.95
CA GLN A 158 -7.78 15.08 -7.89
C GLN A 158 -8.23 16.49 -8.28
N GLU A 159 -7.64 17.50 -7.66
CA GLU A 159 -7.93 18.92 -7.83
C GLU A 159 -7.73 19.39 -9.28
N THR A 160 -6.84 18.73 -10.02
CA THR A 160 -6.54 19.01 -11.43
C THR A 160 -7.59 18.46 -12.41
N SER A 161 -8.59 17.74 -11.93
CA SER A 161 -9.67 17.21 -12.77
C SER A 161 -10.58 18.33 -13.31
N SER A 162 -11.39 18.02 -14.32
CA SER A 162 -12.43 18.89 -14.87
C SER A 162 -13.65 18.08 -15.33
N ASN A 163 -14.85 18.56 -14.98
CA ASN A 163 -16.11 17.94 -15.37
C ASN A 163 -16.87 18.90 -16.32
N PRO A 164 -16.83 18.68 -17.67
CA PRO A 164 -16.18 17.57 -18.38
C PRO A 164 -14.71 17.85 -18.75
N GLY A 165 -14.02 16.82 -19.25
CA GLY A 165 -12.73 16.94 -19.95
C GLY A 165 -11.64 16.01 -19.43
N TYR A 166 -11.41 15.98 -18.12
CA TYR A 166 -10.32 15.18 -17.53
C TYR A 166 -10.70 14.66 -16.15
N PHE A 167 -10.51 13.37 -15.93
CA PHE A 167 -10.78 12.73 -14.66
C PHE A 167 -9.50 12.08 -14.13
N ALA A 168 -9.09 12.46 -12.92
CA ALA A 168 -8.01 11.79 -12.21
C ALA A 168 -8.47 11.48 -10.78
N VAL A 169 -8.18 10.26 -10.31
CA VAL A 169 -8.67 9.76 -9.03
C VAL A 169 -7.57 8.99 -8.30
N VAL A 170 -7.56 9.12 -6.98
CA VAL A 170 -6.83 8.22 -6.10
C VAL A 170 -7.81 7.40 -5.28
N ILE A 171 -7.50 6.12 -5.11
CA ILE A 171 -8.31 5.17 -4.34
C ILE A 171 -7.66 5.00 -2.96
N LEU A 172 -8.39 5.39 -1.92
CA LEU A 172 -7.94 5.39 -0.53
C LEU A 172 -8.53 4.22 0.24
N PHE A 173 -7.84 3.80 1.30
CA PHE A 173 -8.32 2.82 2.29
C PHE A 173 -8.66 1.44 1.72
N VAL A 174 -7.87 1.01 0.73
CA VAL A 174 -7.92 -0.37 0.19
C VAL A 174 -7.40 -1.33 1.26
N ASN A 175 -8.31 -2.17 1.78
CA ASN A 175 -8.01 -3.18 2.78
C ASN A 175 -7.40 -4.44 2.16
N GLY A 176 -6.66 -5.21 2.97
CA GLY A 176 -6.04 -6.46 2.54
C GLY A 176 -4.57 -6.32 2.13
N LYS A 177 -4.02 -7.41 1.57
CA LYS A 177 -2.57 -7.52 1.28
C LYS A 177 -2.22 -7.25 -0.18
N TYR A 178 -3.19 -7.28 -1.09
CA TYR A 178 -2.95 -7.17 -2.53
C TYR A 178 -2.65 -5.72 -2.95
N ASP A 179 -1.79 -5.58 -3.95
CA ASP A 179 -1.57 -4.28 -4.58
C ASP A 179 -2.82 -3.86 -5.39
N LEU A 180 -3.08 -2.55 -5.49
CA LEU A 180 -4.06 -2.00 -6.41
C LEU A 180 -3.46 -1.99 -7.81
N THR A 181 -3.86 -2.93 -8.66
CA THR A 181 -3.21 -3.16 -9.97
C THR A 181 -3.87 -2.38 -11.09
N ASP A 182 -5.20 -2.43 -11.15
CA ASP A 182 -5.99 -1.95 -12.29
C ASP A 182 -7.21 -1.15 -11.82
N VAL A 183 -7.56 -0.13 -12.61
CA VAL A 183 -8.79 0.65 -12.47
C VAL A 183 -9.38 0.82 -13.85
N GLU A 184 -10.67 0.60 -14.00
CA GLU A 184 -11.36 0.67 -15.29
C GLU A 184 -12.68 1.44 -15.16
N MET A 185 -13.03 2.14 -16.23
CA MET A 185 -14.25 2.94 -16.36
C MET A 185 -15.21 2.27 -17.35
N TRP A 186 -16.48 2.22 -16.99
CA TRP A 186 -17.52 1.75 -17.90
C TRP A 186 -17.86 2.83 -18.92
N GLN A 187 -17.67 2.50 -20.20
CA GLN A 187 -17.98 3.38 -21.32
C GLN A 187 -19.32 2.98 -21.92
N LYS A 188 -20.38 3.73 -21.56
CA LYS A 188 -21.77 3.38 -21.89
C LYS A 188 -22.02 3.29 -23.39
N SER A 189 -21.46 4.19 -24.18
CA SER A 189 -21.61 4.21 -25.65
C SER A 189 -20.98 3.00 -26.34
N GLN A 190 -19.85 2.50 -25.80
CA GLN A 190 -19.09 1.38 -26.35
C GLN A 190 -19.46 0.05 -25.68
N GLN A 191 -20.26 0.07 -24.62
CA GLN A 191 -20.63 -1.08 -23.80
C GLN A 191 -19.43 -1.94 -23.35
N ARG A 192 -18.34 -1.28 -22.97
CA ARG A 192 -17.11 -1.97 -22.54
C ARG A 192 -16.45 -1.27 -21.36
N TRP A 193 -15.59 -2.02 -20.67
CA TRP A 193 -14.67 -1.46 -19.71
C TRP A 193 -13.42 -0.92 -20.42
N GLU A 194 -12.98 0.26 -20.05
CA GLU A 194 -11.73 0.86 -20.53
C GLU A 194 -10.79 1.14 -19.35
N PRO A 195 -9.50 0.78 -19.46
CA PRO A 195 -8.54 1.00 -18.41
C PRO A 195 -8.26 2.49 -18.21
N LEU A 196 -8.21 2.91 -16.95
CA LEU A 196 -7.56 4.15 -16.58
C LEU A 196 -6.05 3.95 -16.64
N ARG A 197 -5.33 4.99 -17.03
CA ARG A 197 -3.88 5.00 -17.00
C ARG A 197 -3.42 5.35 -15.59
N ARG A 198 -2.44 4.63 -15.05
CA ARG A 198 -1.72 5.09 -13.85
C ARG A 198 -0.86 6.28 -14.25
N SER A 199 -1.28 7.48 -13.86
CA SER A 199 -0.60 8.74 -14.20
C SER A 199 0.73 8.86 -13.44
N TYR A 200 0.67 8.71 -12.11
CA TYR A 200 1.82 8.59 -11.22
C TYR A 200 1.36 7.99 -9.88
N GLY A 201 2.26 7.37 -9.11
CA GLY A 201 1.91 6.85 -7.79
C GLY A 201 0.68 5.94 -7.77
N ALA A 202 -0.33 6.33 -6.99
CA ALA A 202 -1.66 5.70 -6.94
C ALA A 202 -2.76 6.51 -7.66
N VAL A 203 -2.38 7.51 -8.47
CA VAL A 203 -3.32 8.33 -9.25
C VAL A 203 -3.58 7.68 -10.61
N PHE A 204 -4.85 7.44 -10.89
CA PHE A 204 -5.34 6.89 -12.15
C PHE A 204 -6.14 7.94 -12.89
N ASP A 205 -5.91 8.08 -14.20
CA ASP A 205 -6.56 9.11 -15.01
C ASP A 205 -7.26 8.57 -16.27
N PHE A 206 -8.20 9.37 -16.75
CA PHE A 206 -9.00 9.14 -17.94
C PHE A 206 -9.30 10.47 -18.64
N ALA A 207 -8.94 10.58 -19.92
CA ALA A 207 -9.30 11.73 -20.74
C ALA A 207 -10.73 11.59 -21.27
N ASN A 208 -11.50 12.69 -21.27
CA ASN A 208 -12.88 12.72 -21.75
C ASN A 208 -13.77 11.63 -21.13
N PRO A 209 -13.95 11.61 -19.79
CA PRO A 209 -14.87 10.68 -19.14
C PRO A 209 -16.31 10.85 -19.68
N PRO A 210 -17.16 9.81 -19.62
CA PRO A 210 -18.54 9.92 -20.07
C PRO A 210 -19.29 10.96 -19.23
N SER A 211 -20.21 11.67 -19.86
CA SER A 211 -21.15 12.53 -19.13
C SER A 211 -22.07 11.69 -18.24
N GLY A 212 -22.43 12.22 -17.08
CA GLY A 212 -23.28 11.52 -16.12
C GLY A 212 -22.49 10.76 -15.06
N GLU A 213 -23.15 9.78 -14.42
CA GLU A 213 -22.56 8.95 -13.37
C GLU A 213 -21.38 8.15 -13.94
N ILE A 214 -20.23 8.20 -13.25
CA ILE A 214 -19.08 7.38 -13.59
C ILE A 214 -19.18 6.07 -12.82
N LEU A 215 -19.15 4.95 -13.55
CA LEU A 215 -19.04 3.62 -12.97
C LEU A 215 -17.59 3.14 -13.12
N LEU A 216 -16.92 2.90 -11.99
CA LEU A 216 -15.55 2.39 -11.92
C LEU A 216 -15.53 0.98 -11.36
N ARG A 217 -14.59 0.18 -11.83
CA ARG A 217 -14.13 -1.02 -11.13
C ARG A 217 -12.64 -0.96 -10.87
N PHE A 218 -12.19 -1.56 -9.78
CA PHE A 218 -10.78 -1.59 -9.41
C PHE A 218 -10.39 -2.96 -8.86
N LYS A 219 -9.13 -3.35 -9.05
CA LYS A 219 -8.62 -4.68 -8.73
C LYS A 219 -7.58 -4.63 -7.60
N ALA A 220 -7.93 -5.23 -6.47
CA ALA A 220 -7.03 -5.52 -5.38
C ALA A 220 -7.29 -6.97 -4.91
N GLY A 221 -6.64 -7.92 -5.58
CA GLY A 221 -6.97 -9.35 -5.50
C GLY A 221 -8.18 -9.70 -6.36
N SER A 222 -9.37 -9.22 -5.99
CA SER A 222 -10.60 -9.34 -6.77
C SER A 222 -11.07 -7.99 -7.30
N TRP A 223 -11.91 -8.01 -8.34
CA TRP A 223 -12.57 -6.79 -8.85
C TRP A 223 -13.66 -6.32 -7.89
N LYS A 224 -13.67 -5.01 -7.61
CA LYS A 224 -14.71 -4.32 -6.85
C LYS A 224 -15.31 -3.22 -7.71
N LEU A 225 -16.60 -2.93 -7.53
CA LEU A 225 -17.37 -1.98 -8.34
C LEU A 225 -17.81 -0.79 -7.47
N ALA A 226 -17.71 0.43 -7.97
CA ALA A 226 -18.12 1.64 -7.27
C ALA A 226 -18.57 2.74 -8.25
N LYS A 227 -19.37 3.68 -7.76
CA LYS A 227 -19.95 4.78 -8.55
C LYS A 227 -19.52 6.13 -8.02
N ILE A 228 -19.41 7.11 -8.93
CA ILE A 228 -19.21 8.52 -8.64
C ILE A 228 -20.37 9.30 -9.27
N PRO A 229 -21.04 10.20 -8.52
CA PRO A 229 -22.24 10.89 -9.00
C PRO A 229 -21.96 11.79 -10.21
N ALA A 230 -22.97 12.05 -11.03
CA ALA A 230 -22.83 12.81 -12.29
C ALA A 230 -22.23 14.21 -12.12
N ASN A 231 -22.54 14.88 -11.02
CA ASN A 231 -22.09 16.23 -10.69
C ASN A 231 -20.79 16.21 -9.87
N TRP A 232 -19.93 15.22 -10.08
CA TRP A 232 -18.68 15.13 -9.35
C TRP A 232 -17.79 16.35 -9.58
N LYS A 233 -16.97 16.68 -8.57
CA LYS A 233 -16.15 17.88 -8.56
C LYS A 233 -14.67 17.53 -8.32
N PRO A 234 -13.73 18.30 -8.90
CA PRO A 234 -12.32 18.23 -8.52
C PRO A 234 -12.15 18.52 -7.01
N GLY A 235 -11.25 17.80 -6.35
CA GLY A 235 -10.99 17.88 -4.91
C GLY A 235 -12.06 17.22 -4.02
N ALA A 236 -13.12 16.64 -4.60
CA ALA A 236 -14.16 15.98 -3.82
C ALA A 236 -13.81 14.52 -3.50
N THR A 237 -14.24 14.08 -2.31
CA THR A 237 -14.08 12.69 -1.84
C THR A 237 -15.42 11.99 -1.79
N TYR A 238 -15.49 10.79 -2.35
CA TYR A 238 -16.70 9.98 -2.45
C TYR A 238 -16.51 8.65 -1.72
N ASP A 239 -17.45 8.35 -0.82
CA ASP A 239 -17.54 7.05 -0.17
C ASP A 239 -18.14 6.02 -1.13
N THR A 240 -17.37 4.99 -1.47
CA THR A 240 -17.76 3.97 -2.45
C THR A 240 -18.73 2.93 -1.90
N LYS A 241 -18.92 2.86 -0.58
CA LYS A 241 -19.61 1.76 0.13
C LYS A 241 -18.96 0.38 -0.06
N VAL A 242 -17.78 0.31 -0.68
CA VAL A 242 -17.03 -0.93 -0.85
C VAL A 242 -16.22 -1.21 0.42
N GLN A 243 -16.36 -2.43 0.92
CA GLN A 243 -15.54 -3.03 1.96
C GLN A 243 -14.82 -4.27 1.41
N PHE A 244 -13.73 -4.65 2.06
CA PHE A 244 -12.94 -5.86 1.76
C PHE A 244 -13.17 -6.93 2.80
#